data_AF-A0A3L9HX66-F1
#
_entry.id   AF-A0A3L9HX66-F1
#
_cell.length_a   1.000
_cell.length_b   1.000
_cell.length_c   1.000
_cell.angle_alpha   90.00
_cell.angle_beta   90.00
_cell.angle_gamma   90.00
#
_symmetry.space_group_name_H-M   'P 1'
#
loop_
_entity.id
_entity.type
_entity.pdbx_description
1 polymer ?
#
loop_
_entity_poly.entity_id
_entity_poly.type
_entity_poly.pdbx_seq_one_letter_code
_entity_poly.pdbx_strand_id
1 'polypeptide(L)'
;RASAHGSLKIMIPMISSMEEILWVKEKLAEAKQQLRNEHIPFDEKIQLGIMLEVPSVMFIIDQCCEEIDFFSIGSNDLTQYLLAVDRDNAKVTRHYNSLNPAFLRALDYAVQAVHRQGKWIGLCGELGAKGSVLPLLVGLGLDELSMSAPSIPAAKARMAQLDSRECRKLLNQAMACRTSLEVEHLLAQFRMTQQDAPLVTAECITLESDWRSKEEVLKGMTDNLLLAGRCRYPRKLEADLWAREAVFSTGLGFSFAIPHSKSEHIEQSTISVARLQAPVRWGDDEAQFIIMLTLNKHAAGDQHMRIFSRLARRIMHEEFRNALVNAASADAIASLLQHELEL
;
A
#
# COMPACT_ATOMS: atom_id res chain seq x y z
N ARG A 1 27.57 -29.88 7.78
CA ARG A 1 27.53 -30.73 6.56
C ARG A 1 27.14 -29.91 5.33
N ALA A 2 25.87 -29.52 5.15
CA ALA A 2 25.43 -28.78 3.96
C ALA A 2 26.16 -27.44 3.73
N SER A 3 26.64 -26.80 4.80
CA SER A 3 27.39 -25.54 4.71
C SER A 3 28.75 -25.64 4.02
N ALA A 4 29.26 -26.86 3.76
CA ALA A 4 30.43 -27.04 2.91
C ALA A 4 30.16 -26.72 1.43
N HIS A 5 28.89 -26.67 1.01
CA HIS A 5 28.48 -26.53 -0.38
C HIS A 5 27.87 -25.16 -0.72
N GLY A 6 27.81 -24.24 0.25
CA GLY A 6 27.26 -22.91 0.05
C GLY A 6 27.14 -22.12 1.33
N SER A 7 26.88 -20.82 1.18
CA SER A 7 26.68 -19.91 2.32
C SER A 7 25.34 -20.20 2.99
N LEU A 8 25.38 -20.93 4.10
CA LEU A 8 24.22 -21.21 4.94
C LEU A 8 24.30 -20.42 6.24
N LYS A 9 23.14 -20.09 6.79
CA LYS A 9 22.95 -19.54 8.13
C LYS A 9 21.99 -20.46 8.87
N ILE A 10 22.16 -20.61 10.18
CA ILE A 10 21.23 -21.33 11.05
C ILE A 10 20.37 -20.30 11.75
N MET A 11 19.06 -20.51 11.77
CA MET A 11 18.12 -19.66 12.50
C MET A 11 17.20 -20.51 13.36
N ILE A 12 17.05 -20.15 14.63
CA ILE A 12 16.23 -20.90 15.58
C ILE A 12 14.93 -20.15 15.87
N PRO A 13 13.76 -20.80 15.68
CA PRO A 13 12.47 -20.21 16.03
C PRO A 13 12.16 -20.33 17.52
N MET A 14 11.18 -19.57 17.98
CA MET A 14 10.50 -19.64 19.27
C MET A 14 11.41 -19.51 20.48
N ILE A 15 12.57 -18.88 20.30
CA ILE A 15 13.44 -18.49 21.42
C ILE A 15 12.71 -17.48 22.28
N SER A 16 12.70 -17.74 23.58
CA SER A 16 12.02 -16.96 24.61
C SER A 16 12.95 -16.56 25.76
N SER A 17 14.09 -17.24 25.92
CA SER A 17 15.07 -16.97 26.98
C SER A 17 16.52 -17.12 26.53
N MET A 18 17.45 -16.62 27.36
CA MET A 18 18.88 -16.72 27.08
C MET A 18 19.39 -18.17 27.21
N GLU A 19 18.85 -18.94 28.16
CA GLU A 19 19.21 -20.33 28.39
C GLU A 19 19.01 -21.19 27.14
N GLU A 20 17.96 -20.92 26.37
CA GLU A 20 17.69 -21.63 25.11
C GLU A 20 18.78 -21.34 24.06
N ILE A 21 19.25 -20.09 23.97
CA ILE A 21 20.34 -19.71 23.07
C ILE A 21 21.64 -20.43 23.46
N LEU A 22 21.99 -20.39 24.75
CA LEU A 22 23.20 -21.04 25.26
C LEU A 22 23.17 -22.55 25.03
N TRP A 23 22.02 -23.18 25.28
CA TRP A 23 21.81 -24.61 25.01
C TRP A 23 21.95 -24.94 23.52
N VAL A 24 21.37 -24.13 22.62
CA VAL A 24 21.56 -24.34 21.18
C VAL A 24 23.04 -24.22 20.79
N LYS A 25 23.77 -23.25 21.35
CA LYS A 25 25.21 -23.09 21.06
C LYS A 25 26.02 -24.29 21.52
N GLU A 26 25.71 -24.84 22.69
CA GLU A 26 26.31 -26.09 23.18
C GLU A 26 26.06 -27.23 22.20
N LYS A 27 24.80 -27.43 21.76
CA LYS A 27 24.46 -28.48 20.78
C LYS A 27 25.08 -28.28 19.42
N LEU A 28 25.20 -27.03 18.97
CA LEU A 28 25.91 -26.71 17.74
C LEU A 28 27.41 -27.03 17.86
N ALA A 29 28.03 -26.75 19.01
CA ALA A 29 29.44 -27.07 19.26
C ALA A 29 29.68 -28.59 19.32
N GLU A 30 28.81 -29.35 20.01
CA GLU A 30 28.83 -30.81 20.01
C GLU A 30 28.76 -31.37 18.58
N ALA A 31 27.81 -30.88 17.78
CA ALA A 31 27.64 -31.30 16.40
C ALA A 31 28.87 -30.95 15.53
N LYS A 32 29.44 -29.75 15.68
CA LYS A 32 30.69 -29.36 14.99
C LYS A 32 31.82 -30.31 15.36
N GLN A 33 31.98 -30.66 16.65
CA GLN A 33 33.04 -31.55 17.09
C GLN A 33 32.88 -32.98 16.55
N GLN A 34 31.64 -33.48 16.51
CA GLN A 34 31.36 -34.78 15.89
C GLN A 34 31.76 -34.79 14.42
N LEU A 35 31.40 -33.76 13.65
CA LEU A 35 31.77 -33.66 12.24
C LEU A 35 33.30 -33.55 12.04
N ARG A 36 34.02 -32.87 12.94
CA ARG A 36 35.49 -32.87 12.93
C ARG A 36 36.06 -34.27 13.13
N ASN A 37 35.56 -35.01 14.13
CA ASN A 37 36.02 -36.37 14.41
C ASN A 37 35.75 -37.32 13.23
N GLU A 38 34.61 -37.17 12.57
CA GLU A 38 34.22 -37.94 11.38
C GLU A 38 34.88 -37.42 10.09
N HIS A 39 35.70 -36.37 10.15
CA HIS A 39 36.35 -35.72 9.01
C HIS A 39 35.37 -35.27 7.92
N ILE A 40 34.16 -34.86 8.32
CA ILE A 40 33.13 -34.38 7.40
C ILE A 40 33.22 -32.86 7.28
N PRO A 41 33.40 -32.29 6.07
CA PRO A 41 33.47 -30.85 5.88
C PRO A 41 32.22 -30.09 6.32
N PHE A 42 32.43 -28.89 6.88
CA PHE A 42 31.41 -27.90 7.18
C PHE A 42 32.04 -26.51 7.31
N ASP A 43 31.23 -25.45 7.23
CA ASP A 43 31.67 -24.09 7.53
C ASP A 43 31.82 -23.87 9.05
N GLU A 44 33.05 -23.70 9.51
CA GLU A 44 33.39 -23.41 10.91
C GLU A 44 32.80 -22.09 11.41
N LYS A 45 32.62 -21.12 10.49
CA LYS A 45 32.11 -19.78 10.77
C LYS A 45 30.63 -19.62 10.43
N ILE A 46 29.90 -20.74 10.30
CA ILE A 46 28.46 -20.71 10.04
C ILE A 46 27.76 -19.82 11.06
N GLN A 47 27.00 -18.84 10.54
CA GLN A 47 26.32 -17.86 11.39
C GLN A 47 25.11 -18.49 12.07
N LEU A 48 24.92 -18.16 13.34
CA LEU A 48 23.76 -18.53 14.13
C LEU A 48 22.92 -17.28 14.42
N GLY A 49 21.64 -17.33 14.08
CA GLY A 49 20.67 -16.29 14.41
C GLY A 49 19.43 -16.88 15.08
N ILE A 50 18.53 -15.99 15.49
CA ILE A 50 17.23 -16.38 16.05
C ILE A 50 16.10 -15.64 15.34
N MET A 51 14.92 -16.25 15.37
CA MET A 51 13.70 -15.55 15.01
C MET A 51 13.25 -14.70 16.19
N LEU A 52 13.09 -13.39 15.97
CA LEU A 52 12.50 -12.47 16.93
C LEU A 52 10.97 -12.54 16.80
N GLU A 53 10.38 -13.48 17.53
CA GLU A 53 8.94 -13.72 17.51
C GLU A 53 8.28 -13.79 18.90
N VAL A 54 9.05 -14.06 19.95
CA VAL A 54 8.57 -14.02 21.34
C VAL A 54 8.93 -12.68 21.98
N PRO A 55 7.97 -11.91 22.54
CA PRO A 55 8.23 -10.58 23.09
C PRO A 55 9.29 -10.53 24.21
N SER A 56 9.49 -11.61 24.96
CA SER A 56 10.50 -11.67 26.03
C SER A 56 11.91 -11.39 25.51
N VAL A 57 12.23 -11.86 24.30
CA VAL A 57 13.55 -11.65 23.67
C VAL A 57 13.82 -10.17 23.41
N MET A 58 12.79 -9.36 23.16
CA MET A 58 12.96 -7.91 22.96
C MET A 58 13.64 -7.23 24.16
N PHE A 59 13.37 -7.72 25.37
CA PHE A 59 13.92 -7.14 26.60
C PHE A 59 15.35 -7.59 26.91
N ILE A 60 15.90 -8.52 26.13
CA ILE A 60 17.25 -9.08 26.30
C ILE A 60 18.07 -9.08 24.99
N ILE A 61 17.68 -8.26 23.99
CA ILE A 61 18.34 -8.21 22.68
C ILE A 61 19.85 -7.95 22.81
N ASP A 62 20.23 -7.04 23.70
CA ASP A 62 21.62 -6.70 23.98
C ASP A 62 22.44 -7.92 24.42
N GLN A 63 21.93 -8.68 25.38
CA GLN A 63 22.55 -9.92 25.83
C GLN A 63 22.56 -10.96 24.72
N CYS A 64 21.45 -11.14 24.00
CA CYS A 64 21.37 -12.08 22.88
C CYS A 64 22.45 -11.78 21.82
N CYS A 65 22.71 -10.49 21.51
CA CYS A 65 23.70 -10.08 20.52
C CYS A 65 25.15 -10.51 20.86
N GLU A 66 25.45 -10.78 22.13
CA GLU A 66 26.76 -11.32 22.55
C GLU A 66 26.91 -12.77 22.06
N GLU A 67 25.80 -13.49 21.94
CA GLU A 67 25.79 -14.93 21.68
C GLU A 67 25.50 -15.29 20.22
N ILE A 68 24.76 -14.45 19.48
CA ILE A 68 24.30 -14.72 18.11
C ILE A 68 24.76 -13.65 17.09
N ASP A 69 24.63 -13.98 15.81
CA ASP A 69 25.13 -13.17 14.68
C ASP A 69 24.05 -12.26 14.07
N PHE A 70 22.78 -12.67 14.12
CA PHE A 70 21.69 -11.94 13.47
C PHE A 70 20.30 -12.29 14.00
N PHE A 71 19.33 -11.46 13.62
CA PHE A 71 17.92 -11.65 13.95
C PHE A 71 17.07 -11.68 12.67
N SER A 72 15.95 -12.38 12.70
CA SER A 72 14.88 -12.20 11.72
C SER A 72 13.54 -12.04 12.44
N ILE A 73 12.82 -10.97 12.18
CA ILE A 73 11.50 -10.75 12.76
C ILE A 73 10.52 -11.76 12.17
N GLY A 74 9.95 -12.61 13.04
CA GLY A 74 8.79 -13.42 12.72
C GLY A 74 7.54 -12.60 12.94
N SER A 75 7.16 -11.76 11.96
CA SER A 75 6.13 -10.73 12.18
C SER A 75 4.77 -11.31 12.61
N ASN A 76 4.52 -12.56 12.22
CA ASN A 76 3.27 -13.24 12.45
C ASN A 76 3.06 -13.54 13.94
N ASP A 77 3.94 -14.36 14.49
CA ASP A 77 3.88 -14.80 15.88
C ASP A 77 4.21 -13.64 16.83
N LEU A 78 5.10 -12.72 16.43
CA LEU A 78 5.33 -11.49 17.19
C LEU A 78 4.07 -10.63 17.32
N THR A 79 3.30 -10.46 16.24
CA THR A 79 2.03 -9.70 16.31
C THR A 79 1.04 -10.42 17.23
N GLN A 80 0.92 -11.74 17.10
CA GLN A 80 0.01 -12.56 17.91
C GLN A 80 0.32 -12.45 19.41
N TYR A 81 1.58 -12.66 19.80
CA TYR A 81 1.97 -12.62 21.21
C TYR A 81 1.96 -11.20 21.78
N LEU A 82 2.39 -10.19 21.01
CA LEU A 82 2.42 -8.82 21.49
C LEU A 82 1.01 -8.24 21.69
N LEU A 83 0.07 -8.59 20.81
CA LEU A 83 -1.32 -8.12 20.90
C LEU A 83 -2.22 -9.06 21.70
N ALA A 84 -1.72 -10.23 22.11
CA ALA A 84 -2.49 -11.31 22.73
C ALA A 84 -3.73 -11.70 21.90
N VAL A 85 -3.54 -11.84 20.57
CA VAL A 85 -4.61 -12.19 19.62
C VAL A 85 -4.21 -13.42 18.82
N ASP A 86 -4.98 -14.49 19.00
CA ASP A 86 -4.90 -15.69 18.15
C ASP A 86 -5.39 -15.37 16.74
N ARG A 87 -4.50 -15.46 15.74
CA ARG A 87 -4.82 -15.16 14.33
C ARG A 87 -5.79 -16.17 13.71
N ASP A 88 -5.79 -17.41 14.20
CA ASP A 88 -6.62 -18.51 13.68
C ASP A 88 -8.02 -18.51 14.31
N ASN A 89 -8.25 -17.69 15.34
CA ASN A 89 -9.53 -17.56 16.01
C ASN A 89 -10.39 -16.42 15.42
N ALA A 90 -11.33 -16.81 14.55
CA ALA A 90 -12.24 -15.89 13.85
C ALA A 90 -13.00 -14.89 14.74
N LYS A 91 -13.18 -15.17 16.04
CA LYS A 91 -13.85 -14.24 16.98
C LYS A 91 -12.99 -13.02 17.31
N VAL A 92 -11.66 -13.15 17.21
CA VAL A 92 -10.69 -12.12 17.64
C VAL A 92 -9.76 -11.67 16.53
N THR A 93 -9.71 -12.34 15.37
CA THR A 93 -8.83 -11.99 14.24
C THR A 93 -8.93 -10.52 13.80
N ARG A 94 -10.08 -9.85 14.01
CA ARG A 94 -10.24 -8.40 13.75
C ARG A 94 -9.28 -7.50 14.55
N HIS A 95 -8.73 -8.01 15.66
CA HIS A 95 -7.76 -7.31 16.53
C HIS A 95 -6.31 -7.61 16.14
N TYR A 96 -6.06 -8.59 15.26
CA TYR A 96 -4.75 -8.87 14.70
C TYR A 96 -4.41 -7.82 13.65
N ASN A 97 -3.62 -6.81 14.02
CA ASN A 97 -3.30 -5.70 13.13
C ASN A 97 -1.83 -5.27 13.27
N SER A 98 -1.02 -5.63 12.26
CA SER A 98 0.41 -5.26 12.16
C SER A 98 0.67 -3.77 11.88
N LEU A 99 -0.37 -2.93 11.78
CA LEU A 99 -0.27 -1.47 11.76
C LEU A 99 -0.54 -0.83 13.13
N ASN A 100 -0.70 -1.63 14.19
CA ASN A 100 -0.84 -1.12 15.55
C ASN A 100 0.41 -0.28 15.93
N PRO A 101 0.25 0.97 16.41
CA PRO A 101 1.38 1.81 16.81
C PRO A 101 2.31 1.17 17.84
N ALA A 102 1.79 0.36 18.77
CA ALA A 102 2.61 -0.37 19.74
C ALA A 102 3.50 -1.43 19.07
N PHE A 103 2.97 -2.13 18.07
CA PHE A 103 3.74 -3.09 17.27
C PHE A 103 4.82 -2.36 16.44
N LEU A 104 4.50 -1.24 15.80
CA LEU A 104 5.49 -0.44 15.07
C LEU A 104 6.62 0.07 15.97
N ARG A 105 6.30 0.52 17.19
CA ARG A 105 7.29 0.91 18.20
C ARG A 105 8.15 -0.26 18.66
N ALA A 106 7.55 -1.43 18.82
CA ALA A 106 8.28 -2.65 19.16
C ALA A 106 9.29 -3.00 18.06
N LEU A 107 8.88 -2.98 16.78
CA LEU A 107 9.78 -3.20 15.66
C LEU A 107 10.91 -2.15 15.62
N ASP A 108 10.60 -0.86 15.77
CA ASP A 108 11.62 0.20 15.76
C ASP A 108 12.64 0.01 16.88
N TYR A 109 12.16 -0.27 18.10
CA TYR A 109 13.03 -0.57 19.22
C TYR A 109 13.94 -1.78 18.95
N ALA A 110 13.40 -2.88 18.41
CA ALA A 110 14.17 -4.07 18.12
C ALA A 110 15.26 -3.80 17.09
N VAL A 111 14.92 -3.12 15.99
CA VAL A 111 15.89 -2.78 14.93
C VAL A 111 17.00 -1.91 15.49
N GLN A 112 16.64 -0.84 16.21
CA GLN A 112 17.62 0.06 16.83
C GLN A 112 18.50 -0.66 17.85
N ALA A 113 17.94 -1.58 18.66
CA ALA A 113 18.69 -2.34 19.65
C ALA A 113 19.72 -3.28 19.00
N VAL A 114 19.33 -3.99 17.93
CA VAL A 114 20.24 -4.89 17.19
C VAL A 114 21.35 -4.10 16.48
N HIS A 115 21.01 -2.99 15.84
CA HIS A 115 22.00 -2.14 15.16
C HIS A 115 22.99 -1.49 16.11
N ARG A 116 22.56 -1.10 17.33
CA ARG A 116 23.49 -0.59 18.36
C ARG A 116 24.56 -1.60 18.74
N GLN A 117 24.28 -2.89 18.61
CA GLN A 117 25.22 -3.98 18.87
C GLN A 117 26.05 -4.38 17.63
N GLY A 118 25.92 -3.65 16.51
CA GLY A 118 26.63 -3.93 15.27
C GLY A 118 26.19 -5.22 14.58
N LYS A 119 25.02 -5.74 14.92
CA LYS A 119 24.39 -6.90 14.28
C LYS A 119 23.35 -6.44 13.25
N TRP A 120 22.88 -7.36 12.43
CA TRP A 120 21.85 -7.09 11.42
C TRP A 120 20.54 -7.82 11.73
N ILE A 121 19.44 -7.25 11.24
CA ILE A 121 18.09 -7.75 11.47
C ILE A 121 17.27 -7.74 10.17
N GLY A 122 16.74 -8.91 9.83
CA GLY A 122 15.80 -9.09 8.74
C GLY A 122 14.36 -9.11 9.21
N LEU A 123 13.43 -9.18 8.26
CA LEU A 123 12.05 -9.53 8.49
C LEU A 123 11.63 -10.65 7.55
N CYS A 124 11.02 -11.68 8.13
CA CYS A 124 10.40 -12.78 7.40
C CYS A 124 8.90 -12.85 7.69
N GLY A 125 8.15 -13.34 6.72
CA GLY A 125 6.71 -13.51 6.82
C GLY A 125 5.94 -12.57 5.90
N GLU A 126 4.61 -12.63 6.01
CA GLU A 126 3.71 -11.99 5.06
C GLU A 126 3.79 -10.45 5.08
N LEU A 127 4.22 -9.87 6.20
CA LEU A 127 4.34 -8.42 6.32
C LEU A 127 5.34 -7.84 5.30
N GLY A 128 6.42 -8.56 5.01
CA GLY A 128 7.43 -8.17 4.01
C GLY A 128 6.88 -8.14 2.58
N ALA A 129 5.85 -8.93 2.29
CA ALA A 129 5.21 -8.99 0.97
C ALA A 129 4.10 -7.93 0.79
N LYS A 130 3.64 -7.28 1.87
CA LYS A 130 2.54 -6.31 1.80
C LYS A 130 3.05 -4.97 1.28
N GLY A 131 2.91 -4.73 -0.01
CA GLY A 131 3.33 -3.48 -0.65
C GLY A 131 2.81 -2.22 0.06
N SER A 132 1.60 -2.24 0.62
CA SER A 132 1.02 -1.10 1.35
C SER A 132 1.80 -0.65 2.58
N VAL A 133 2.57 -1.54 3.22
CA VAL A 133 3.34 -1.24 4.43
C VAL A 133 4.83 -1.06 4.17
N LEU A 134 5.29 -1.36 2.95
CA LEU A 134 6.68 -1.27 2.55
C LEU A 134 7.37 0.06 2.93
N PRO A 135 6.72 1.25 2.81
CA PRO A 135 7.32 2.49 3.28
C PRO A 135 7.67 2.51 4.79
N LEU A 136 6.87 1.86 5.63
CA LEU A 136 7.18 1.73 7.07
C LEU A 136 8.37 0.79 7.28
N LEU A 137 8.44 -0.31 6.52
CA LEU A 137 9.55 -1.27 6.61
C LEU A 137 10.88 -0.65 6.18
N VAL A 138 10.86 0.17 5.13
CA VAL A 138 12.03 0.98 4.73
C VAL A 138 12.38 2.00 5.82
N GLY A 139 11.38 2.65 6.43
CA GLY A 139 11.58 3.60 7.52
C GLY A 139 12.12 2.98 8.82
N LEU A 140 11.88 1.68 9.05
CA LEU A 140 12.46 0.92 10.15
C LEU A 140 13.98 0.74 9.96
N GLY A 141 14.43 0.65 8.71
CA GLY A 141 15.83 0.43 8.38
C GLY A 141 16.24 -1.04 8.44
N LEU A 142 15.34 -1.97 8.13
CA LEU A 142 15.66 -3.40 8.10
C LEU A 142 16.79 -3.70 7.08
N ASP A 143 17.68 -4.62 7.42
CA ASP A 143 18.81 -5.01 6.57
C ASP A 143 18.38 -6.02 5.48
N GLU A 144 17.32 -6.79 5.76
CA GLU A 144 16.81 -7.84 4.87
C GLU A 144 15.27 -7.91 4.91
N LEU A 145 14.64 -8.04 3.75
CA LEU A 145 13.22 -8.36 3.61
C LEU A 145 13.07 -9.70 2.88
N SER A 146 12.57 -10.71 3.58
CA SER A 146 12.34 -12.05 3.04
C SER A 146 10.85 -12.27 2.77
N MET A 147 10.53 -12.72 1.55
CA MET A 147 9.15 -12.89 1.07
C MET A 147 9.04 -13.99 0.01
N SER A 148 7.82 -14.33 -0.38
CA SER A 148 7.59 -15.28 -1.48
C SER A 148 8.16 -14.76 -2.80
N ALA A 149 8.76 -15.65 -3.58
CA ALA A 149 9.43 -15.28 -4.83
C ALA A 149 8.58 -14.41 -5.80
N PRO A 150 7.27 -14.65 -5.98
CA PRO A 150 6.44 -13.81 -6.84
C PRO A 150 6.30 -12.35 -6.37
N SER A 151 6.49 -12.08 -5.07
CA SER A 151 6.35 -10.74 -4.49
C SER A 151 7.60 -9.88 -4.69
N ILE A 152 8.76 -10.51 -4.91
CA ILE A 152 10.07 -9.84 -4.95
C ILE A 152 10.14 -8.75 -6.04
N PRO A 153 9.75 -8.97 -7.31
CA PRO A 153 9.90 -7.96 -8.35
C PRO A 153 9.09 -6.68 -8.06
N ALA A 154 7.84 -6.83 -7.64
CA ALA A 154 6.96 -5.71 -7.34
C ALA A 154 7.43 -4.93 -6.10
N ALA A 155 7.85 -5.64 -5.03
CA ALA A 155 8.42 -5.03 -3.84
C ALA A 155 9.71 -4.26 -4.17
N LYS A 156 10.61 -4.84 -4.97
CA LYS A 156 11.86 -4.21 -5.39
C LYS A 156 11.62 -2.96 -6.24
N ALA A 157 10.72 -3.03 -7.23
CA ALA A 157 10.39 -1.89 -8.09
C ALA A 157 9.83 -0.72 -7.28
N ARG A 158 8.94 -1.01 -6.31
CA ARG A 158 8.39 0.00 -5.42
C ARG A 158 9.42 0.55 -4.45
N MET A 159 10.26 -0.30 -3.86
CA MET A 159 11.31 0.12 -2.94
C MET A 159 12.30 1.08 -3.61
N ALA A 160 12.61 0.88 -4.89
CA ALA A 160 13.49 1.75 -5.66
C ALA A 160 12.95 3.17 -5.89
N GLN A 161 11.65 3.39 -5.67
CA GLN A 161 11.00 4.71 -5.80
C GLN A 161 10.90 5.46 -4.46
N LEU A 162 11.22 4.80 -3.34
CA LEU A 162 11.07 5.37 -2.00
C LEU A 162 12.34 6.10 -1.55
N ASP A 163 12.15 7.27 -0.95
CA ASP A 163 13.20 7.96 -0.21
C ASP A 163 13.21 7.46 1.25
N SER A 164 14.36 6.94 1.71
CA SER A 164 14.47 6.35 3.05
C SER A 164 14.29 7.36 4.17
N ARG A 165 14.64 8.64 3.97
CA ARG A 165 14.47 9.70 4.97
C ARG A 165 12.99 10.07 5.11
N GLU A 166 12.26 10.16 3.99
CA GLU A 166 10.82 10.37 4.00
C GLU A 166 10.08 9.17 4.62
N CYS A 167 10.52 7.95 4.32
CA CYS A 167 10.02 6.75 4.98
C CYS A 167 10.28 6.75 6.50
N ARG A 168 11.45 7.24 6.96
CA ARG A 168 11.73 7.39 8.39
C ARG A 168 10.81 8.42 9.05
N LYS A 169 10.55 9.55 8.40
CA LYS A 169 9.59 10.56 8.89
C LYS A 169 8.18 9.98 8.99
N LEU A 170 7.75 9.25 7.96
CA LEU A 170 6.47 8.54 7.94
C LEU A 170 6.34 7.56 9.10
N LEU A 171 7.37 6.75 9.36
CA LEU A 171 7.38 5.81 10.48
C LEU A 171 7.23 6.54 11.82
N ASN A 172 7.98 7.64 12.03
CA ASN A 172 7.88 8.43 13.25
C ASN A 172 6.46 8.97 13.48
N GLN A 173 5.80 9.43 12.40
CA GLN A 173 4.40 9.87 12.45
C GLN A 173 3.46 8.70 12.75
N ALA A 174 3.65 7.53 12.11
CA ALA A 174 2.84 6.34 12.33
C ALA A 174 2.93 5.83 13.78
N MET A 175 4.13 5.86 14.38
CA MET A 175 4.32 5.50 15.78
C MET A 175 3.65 6.50 16.74
N ALA A 176 3.49 7.77 16.33
CA ALA A 176 2.81 8.80 17.11
C ALA A 176 1.28 8.75 17.02
N CYS A 177 0.72 8.03 16.04
CA CYS A 177 -0.72 7.78 15.93
C CYS A 177 -1.26 7.05 17.17
N ARG A 178 -2.56 7.26 17.45
CA ARG A 178 -3.27 6.61 18.56
C ARG A 178 -3.93 5.30 18.14
N THR A 179 -4.23 5.12 16.87
CA THR A 179 -4.97 3.96 16.36
C THR A 179 -4.37 3.43 15.05
N SER A 180 -4.59 2.15 14.75
CA SER A 180 -4.19 1.57 13.46
C SER A 180 -4.88 2.24 12.27
N LEU A 181 -6.10 2.76 12.45
CA LEU A 181 -6.84 3.47 11.40
C LEU A 181 -6.15 4.79 11.01
N GLU A 182 -5.62 5.51 12.00
CA GLU A 182 -4.81 6.71 11.74
C GLU A 182 -3.53 6.37 10.96
N VAL A 183 -2.90 5.23 11.26
CA VAL A 183 -1.72 4.73 10.51
C VAL A 183 -2.08 4.36 9.08
N GLU A 184 -3.21 3.68 8.87
CA GLU A 184 -3.73 3.36 7.53
C GLU A 184 -3.99 4.63 6.72
N HIS A 185 -4.58 5.64 7.36
CA HIS A 185 -4.84 6.93 6.74
C HIS A 185 -3.55 7.65 6.35
N LEU A 186 -2.57 7.67 7.25
CA LEU A 186 -1.25 8.25 7.01
C LEU A 186 -0.52 7.55 5.85
N LEU A 187 -0.57 6.22 5.79
CA LEU A 187 0.00 5.44 4.68
C LEU A 187 -0.71 5.72 3.35
N ALA A 188 -2.01 6.00 3.38
CA ALA A 188 -2.74 6.43 2.18
C ALA A 188 -2.23 7.80 1.71
N GLN A 189 -2.14 8.79 2.61
CA GLN A 189 -1.60 10.11 2.30
C GLN A 189 -0.19 10.06 1.72
N PHE A 190 0.70 9.26 2.31
CA PHE A 190 2.08 9.13 1.84
C PHE A 190 2.18 8.59 0.42
N ARG A 191 1.34 7.61 0.06
CA ARG A 191 1.28 7.08 -1.32
C ARG A 191 0.87 8.18 -2.30
N MET A 192 -0.05 9.05 -1.90
CA MET A 192 -0.55 10.12 -2.74
C MET A 192 0.53 11.15 -3.06
N THR A 193 1.31 11.57 -2.05
CA THR A 193 2.39 12.54 -2.23
C THR A 193 3.56 12.03 -3.08
N GLN A 194 3.72 10.71 -3.18
CA GLN A 194 4.78 10.08 -3.98
C GLN A 194 4.38 9.87 -5.45
N GLN A 195 3.09 10.09 -5.76
CA GLN A 195 2.49 9.66 -7.01
C GLN A 195 1.70 10.86 -7.55
N ASP A 196 2.42 11.85 -8.09
CA ASP A 196 1.87 12.97 -8.87
C ASP A 196 1.36 12.41 -10.21
N ALA A 197 0.23 11.72 -10.17
CA ALA A 197 -0.42 11.28 -11.38
C ALA A 197 -1.36 12.39 -11.87
N PRO A 198 -1.23 12.85 -13.13
CA PRO A 198 -1.99 13.97 -13.67
C PRO A 198 -3.50 13.79 -13.44
N LEU A 199 -4.21 14.90 -13.26
CA LEU A 199 -5.66 14.89 -13.04
C LEU A 199 -6.43 14.29 -14.22
N VAL A 200 -5.88 14.38 -15.44
CA VAL A 200 -6.45 13.79 -16.66
C VAL A 200 -5.40 12.89 -17.29
N THR A 201 -5.72 11.61 -17.48
CA THR A 201 -4.88 10.66 -18.22
C THR A 201 -5.73 9.86 -19.20
N ALA A 202 -5.15 9.45 -20.32
CA ALA A 202 -5.86 8.67 -21.34
C ALA A 202 -6.40 7.33 -20.80
N GLU A 203 -5.72 6.73 -19.82
CA GLU A 203 -6.14 5.51 -19.11
C GLU A 203 -7.48 5.64 -18.38
N CYS A 204 -7.88 6.87 -18.02
CA CYS A 204 -9.16 7.15 -17.36
C CYS A 204 -10.26 7.55 -18.36
N ILE A 205 -10.03 7.40 -19.67
CA ILE A 205 -10.96 7.83 -20.73
C ILE A 205 -11.40 6.62 -21.55
N THR A 206 -12.72 6.46 -21.70
CA THR A 206 -13.36 5.38 -22.47
C THR A 206 -14.23 5.99 -23.56
N LEU A 207 -14.05 5.58 -24.82
CA LEU A 207 -14.67 6.24 -25.98
C LEU A 207 -15.88 5.54 -26.59
N GLU A 208 -16.09 4.27 -26.27
CA GLU A 208 -17.06 3.40 -26.94
C GLU A 208 -17.70 2.39 -25.97
N SER A 209 -18.04 2.82 -24.76
CA SER A 209 -18.68 1.92 -23.79
C SER A 209 -20.11 1.60 -24.21
N ASP A 210 -20.50 0.34 -24.08
CA ASP A 210 -21.83 -0.19 -24.39
C ASP A 210 -22.81 -0.12 -23.20
N TRP A 211 -22.47 0.64 -22.15
CA TRP A 211 -23.28 0.88 -20.96
C TRP A 211 -24.59 1.59 -21.30
N ARG A 212 -25.71 1.05 -20.82
CA ARG A 212 -27.08 1.41 -21.26
C ARG A 212 -27.93 2.04 -20.18
N SER A 213 -27.39 2.18 -18.97
CA SER A 213 -28.07 2.80 -17.85
C SER A 213 -27.10 3.64 -17.04
N LYS A 214 -27.65 4.56 -16.25
CA LYS A 214 -26.87 5.39 -15.33
C LYS A 214 -26.10 4.55 -14.31
N GLU A 215 -26.71 3.46 -13.87
CA GLU A 215 -26.12 2.47 -12.97
C GLU A 215 -24.90 1.80 -13.59
N GLU A 216 -25.02 1.34 -14.84
CA GLU A 216 -23.91 0.73 -15.56
C GLU A 216 -22.77 1.73 -15.80
N VAL A 217 -23.10 2.98 -16.11
CA VAL A 217 -22.10 4.04 -16.28
C VAL A 217 -21.33 4.31 -14.99
N LEU A 218 -22.02 4.57 -13.87
CA LEU A 218 -21.34 4.89 -12.61
C LEU A 218 -20.50 3.71 -12.08
N LYS A 219 -21.03 2.49 -12.19
CA LYS A 219 -20.28 1.28 -11.85
C LYS A 219 -19.07 1.09 -12.77
N GLY A 220 -19.26 1.19 -14.09
CA GLY A 220 -18.20 1.00 -15.07
C GLY A 220 -17.08 2.03 -14.94
N MET A 221 -17.42 3.29 -14.74
CA MET A 221 -16.42 4.35 -14.54
C MET A 221 -15.64 4.17 -13.23
N THR A 222 -16.29 3.77 -12.13
CA THR A 222 -15.59 3.52 -10.86
C THR A 222 -14.71 2.27 -10.91
N ASP A 223 -15.14 1.22 -11.62
CA ASP A 223 -14.31 0.04 -11.89
C ASP A 223 -13.08 0.40 -12.75
N ASN A 224 -13.24 1.25 -13.77
CA ASN A 224 -12.11 1.74 -14.56
C ASN A 224 -11.09 2.52 -13.72
N LEU A 225 -11.54 3.27 -12.71
CA LEU A 225 -10.65 3.95 -11.77
C LEU A 225 -9.88 2.98 -10.86
N LEU A 226 -10.45 1.81 -10.53
CA LEU A 226 -9.70 0.75 -9.85
C LEU A 226 -8.60 0.19 -10.76
N LEU A 227 -8.93 -0.08 -12.03
CA LEU A 227 -7.97 -0.59 -13.02
C LEU A 227 -6.83 0.39 -13.29
N ALA A 228 -7.13 1.69 -13.36
CA ALA A 228 -6.14 2.75 -13.51
C ALA A 228 -5.37 3.07 -12.20
N GLY A 229 -5.57 2.29 -11.13
CA GLY A 229 -4.88 2.49 -9.85
C GLY A 229 -5.27 3.78 -9.11
N ARG A 230 -6.38 4.42 -9.48
CA ARG A 230 -6.88 5.67 -8.90
C ARG A 230 -7.77 5.44 -7.68
N CYS A 231 -8.44 4.28 -7.59
CA CYS A 231 -9.39 3.93 -6.55
C CYS A 231 -9.09 2.55 -5.96
N ARG A 232 -9.28 2.36 -4.65
CA ARG A 232 -9.12 1.06 -3.99
C ARG A 232 -10.44 0.32 -3.75
N TYR A 233 -11.51 1.07 -3.46
CA TYR A 233 -12.81 0.52 -3.09
C TYR A 233 -13.92 1.08 -4.00
N PRO A 234 -14.01 0.60 -5.27
CA PRO A 234 -14.89 1.19 -6.27
C PRO A 234 -16.36 1.21 -5.84
N ARG A 235 -16.86 0.17 -5.16
CA ARG A 235 -18.24 0.13 -4.63
C ARG A 235 -18.54 1.22 -3.60
N LYS A 236 -17.56 1.61 -2.79
CA LYS A 236 -17.75 2.68 -1.81
C LYS A 236 -17.69 4.05 -2.47
N LEU A 237 -16.79 4.22 -3.45
CA LEU A 237 -16.75 5.41 -4.30
C LEU A 237 -18.06 5.59 -5.10
N GLU A 238 -18.61 4.51 -5.64
CA GLU A 238 -19.91 4.49 -6.32
C GLU A 238 -21.03 4.94 -5.38
N ALA A 239 -21.06 4.46 -4.13
CA ALA A 239 -22.02 4.90 -3.13
C ALA A 239 -21.90 6.40 -2.82
N ASP A 240 -20.68 6.95 -2.75
CA ASP A 240 -20.48 8.39 -2.57
C ASP A 240 -20.99 9.22 -3.76
N LEU A 241 -20.84 8.70 -4.99
CA LEU A 241 -21.38 9.32 -6.21
C LEU A 241 -22.91 9.29 -6.22
N TRP A 242 -23.52 8.15 -5.87
CA TRP A 242 -24.97 8.02 -5.74
C TRP A 242 -25.55 8.94 -4.67
N ALA A 243 -24.87 9.07 -3.54
CA ALA A 243 -25.27 10.00 -2.48
C ALA A 243 -25.29 11.44 -3.00
N ARG A 244 -24.33 11.83 -3.84
CA ARG A 244 -24.32 13.16 -4.48
C ARG A 244 -25.43 13.32 -5.52
N GLU A 245 -25.65 12.30 -6.33
CA GLU A 245 -26.65 12.29 -7.40
C GLU A 245 -28.08 12.38 -6.85
N ALA A 246 -28.34 11.75 -5.70
CA ALA A 246 -29.64 11.77 -5.05
C ALA A 246 -30.06 13.17 -4.55
N VAL A 247 -29.10 14.08 -4.35
CA VAL A 247 -29.40 15.47 -3.96
C VAL A 247 -30.00 16.23 -5.14
N PHE A 248 -29.35 16.16 -6.31
CA PHE A 248 -29.82 16.74 -7.58
C PHE A 248 -29.13 16.03 -8.74
N SER A 249 -29.83 15.91 -9.87
CA SER A 249 -29.26 15.34 -11.10
C SER A 249 -27.97 16.07 -11.50
N THR A 250 -26.96 15.31 -11.91
CA THR A 250 -25.71 15.83 -12.47
C THR A 250 -25.72 15.94 -13.99
N GLY A 251 -26.90 15.77 -14.61
CA GLY A 251 -27.12 16.12 -16.00
C GLY A 251 -26.98 17.64 -16.21
N LEU A 252 -26.38 18.04 -17.33
CA LEU A 252 -26.19 19.45 -17.69
C LEU A 252 -26.88 19.82 -19.01
N GLY A 253 -27.70 18.92 -19.56
CA GLY A 253 -28.21 19.02 -20.93
C GLY A 253 -27.11 18.83 -21.99
N PHE A 254 -27.45 19.12 -23.24
CA PHE A 254 -26.56 19.01 -24.41
C PHE A 254 -25.92 17.62 -24.61
N SER A 255 -26.53 16.55 -24.07
CA SER A 255 -25.96 15.19 -24.04
C SER A 255 -24.76 15.01 -23.09
N PHE A 256 -24.60 15.88 -22.08
CA PHE A 256 -23.53 15.80 -21.08
C PHE A 256 -24.03 15.57 -19.66
N ALA A 257 -23.23 14.82 -18.88
CA ALA A 257 -23.38 14.75 -17.42
C ALA A 257 -22.02 14.86 -16.73
N ILE A 258 -22.01 15.44 -15.52
CA ILE A 258 -20.80 15.55 -14.67
C ILE A 258 -21.06 14.95 -13.28
N PRO A 259 -21.13 13.61 -13.15
CA PRO A 259 -21.13 12.98 -11.84
C PRO A 259 -19.84 13.37 -11.10
N HIS A 260 -19.96 13.78 -9.83
CA HIS A 260 -18.81 14.23 -9.06
C HIS A 260 -18.92 13.87 -7.59
N SER A 261 -17.79 13.63 -6.93
CA SER A 261 -17.79 13.40 -5.48
C SER A 261 -16.43 13.72 -4.85
N LYS A 262 -16.46 14.09 -3.56
CA LYS A 262 -15.29 14.07 -2.68
C LYS A 262 -15.36 12.78 -1.86
N SER A 263 -14.38 11.89 -2.02
CA SER A 263 -14.39 10.57 -1.41
C SER A 263 -13.06 10.25 -0.70
N GLU A 264 -13.13 9.46 0.35
CA GLU A 264 -11.96 8.86 1.03
C GLU A 264 -11.47 7.61 0.27
N HIS A 265 -12.20 7.17 -0.76
CA HIS A 265 -11.97 5.92 -1.47
C HIS A 265 -11.25 6.11 -2.82
N ILE A 266 -11.11 7.36 -3.26
CA ILE A 266 -10.23 7.73 -4.36
C ILE A 266 -8.85 8.04 -3.79
N GLU A 267 -7.81 7.36 -4.29
CA GLU A 267 -6.43 7.58 -3.86
C GLU A 267 -5.87 8.84 -4.53
N GLN A 268 -6.12 9.05 -5.83
CA GLN A 268 -5.69 10.25 -6.55
C GLN A 268 -6.87 10.94 -7.21
N SER A 269 -7.03 12.25 -6.98
CA SER A 269 -8.04 13.05 -7.67
C SER A 269 -7.89 12.86 -9.18
N THR A 270 -9.00 12.66 -9.89
CA THR A 270 -8.99 12.38 -11.33
C THR A 270 -10.28 12.84 -12.00
N ILE A 271 -10.16 13.25 -13.26
CA ILE A 271 -11.24 13.44 -14.21
C ILE A 271 -11.22 12.23 -15.15
N SER A 272 -12.27 11.41 -15.08
CA SER A 272 -12.49 10.32 -16.03
C SER A 272 -13.60 10.66 -17.01
N VAL A 273 -13.52 10.11 -18.22
CA VAL A 273 -14.47 10.41 -19.29
C VAL A 273 -15.01 9.11 -19.86
N ALA A 274 -16.31 9.08 -20.13
CA ALA A 274 -16.94 8.03 -20.90
C ALA A 274 -17.77 8.64 -22.03
N ARG A 275 -17.49 8.26 -23.28
CA ARG A 275 -18.39 8.47 -24.42
C ARG A 275 -19.12 7.15 -24.69
N LEU A 276 -20.44 7.20 -24.55
CA LEU A 276 -21.32 6.04 -24.67
C LEU A 276 -21.67 5.79 -26.14
N GLN A 277 -21.92 4.53 -26.50
CA GLN A 277 -22.42 4.17 -27.83
C GLN A 277 -23.82 4.73 -28.10
N ALA A 278 -24.66 4.83 -27.06
CA ALA A 278 -25.98 5.43 -27.11
C ALA A 278 -26.21 6.33 -25.90
N PRO A 279 -27.00 7.42 -26.03
CA PRO A 279 -27.39 8.24 -24.89
C PRO A 279 -28.14 7.42 -23.84
N VAL A 280 -27.89 7.71 -22.56
CA VAL A 280 -28.62 7.11 -21.44
C VAL A 280 -29.39 8.19 -20.68
N ARG A 281 -30.53 7.81 -20.10
CA ARG A 281 -31.33 8.73 -19.28
C ARG A 281 -30.57 9.16 -18.03
N TRP A 282 -30.49 10.47 -17.80
CA TRP A 282 -29.78 11.09 -16.67
C TRP A 282 -30.66 12.10 -15.93
N GLY A 283 -31.66 11.59 -15.20
CA GLY A 283 -32.72 12.42 -14.62
C GLY A 283 -33.75 12.79 -15.68
N ASP A 284 -33.89 14.09 -15.94
CA ASP A 284 -34.80 14.64 -16.96
C ASP A 284 -34.11 14.85 -18.33
N ASP A 285 -32.78 14.72 -18.39
CA ASP A 285 -31.97 14.81 -19.60
C ASP A 285 -31.54 13.42 -20.12
N GLU A 286 -30.98 13.39 -21.33
CA GLU A 286 -30.16 12.28 -21.83
C GLU A 286 -28.69 12.71 -21.87
N ALA A 287 -27.78 11.76 -21.59
CA ALA A 287 -26.35 11.99 -21.63
C ALA A 287 -25.63 10.87 -22.39
N GLN A 288 -24.81 11.23 -23.36
CA GLN A 288 -23.90 10.33 -24.07
C GLN A 288 -22.44 10.58 -23.70
N PHE A 289 -22.12 11.77 -23.20
CA PHE A 289 -20.77 12.15 -22.82
C PHE A 289 -20.70 12.47 -21.33
N ILE A 290 -20.00 11.62 -20.59
CA ILE A 290 -19.96 11.64 -19.13
C ILE A 290 -18.56 12.05 -18.70
N ILE A 291 -18.45 13.13 -17.92
CA ILE A 291 -17.17 13.60 -17.37
C ILE A 291 -17.24 13.48 -15.86
N MET A 292 -16.69 12.39 -15.31
CA MET A 292 -16.76 12.12 -13.88
C MET A 292 -15.59 12.77 -13.14
N LEU A 293 -15.89 13.63 -12.17
CA LEU A 293 -14.88 14.29 -11.33
C LEU A 293 -14.83 13.64 -9.94
N THR A 294 -13.78 12.87 -9.67
CA THR A 294 -13.57 12.26 -8.35
C THR A 294 -12.41 12.93 -7.64
N LEU A 295 -12.69 13.44 -6.45
CA LEU A 295 -11.76 14.25 -5.68
C LEU A 295 -11.40 13.52 -4.40
N ASN A 296 -10.11 13.43 -4.12
CA ASN A 296 -9.66 12.91 -2.84
C ASN A 296 -10.03 13.89 -1.73
N LYS A 297 -10.75 13.40 -0.72
CA LYS A 297 -11.19 14.20 0.44
C LYS A 297 -10.02 14.78 1.26
N HIS A 298 -8.84 14.18 1.15
CA HIS A 298 -7.62 14.53 1.89
C HIS A 298 -6.62 15.33 1.08
N ALA A 299 -6.86 15.56 -0.22
CA ALA A 299 -6.05 16.47 -1.01
C ALA A 299 -6.32 17.92 -0.54
N ALA A 300 -5.27 18.60 -0.06
CA ALA A 300 -5.38 19.94 0.49
C ALA A 300 -5.56 20.99 -0.64
N GLY A 301 -6.74 21.62 -0.70
CA GLY A 301 -6.93 22.88 -1.43
C GLY A 301 -8.27 23.06 -2.16
N ASP A 302 -8.65 24.33 -2.36
CA ASP A 302 -9.82 24.76 -3.14
C ASP A 302 -9.63 24.62 -4.66
N GLN A 303 -8.46 24.13 -5.12
CA GLN A 303 -8.12 24.00 -6.53
C GLN A 303 -9.15 23.14 -7.27
N HIS A 304 -9.68 22.10 -6.63
CA HIS A 304 -10.67 21.21 -7.19
C HIS A 304 -12.03 21.87 -7.50
N MET A 305 -12.48 22.82 -6.66
CA MET A 305 -13.71 23.54 -6.95
C MET A 305 -13.54 24.50 -8.12
N ARG A 306 -12.35 25.09 -8.28
CA ARG A 306 -12.04 25.92 -9.46
C ARG A 306 -12.10 25.10 -10.74
N ILE A 307 -11.59 23.87 -10.72
CA ILE A 307 -11.61 22.95 -11.88
C ILE A 307 -13.05 22.57 -12.23
N PHE A 308 -13.86 22.17 -11.24
CA PHE A 308 -15.28 21.88 -11.47
C PHE A 308 -16.01 23.08 -12.09
N SER A 309 -15.87 24.26 -11.49
CA SER A 309 -16.54 25.47 -11.99
C SER A 309 -16.07 25.88 -13.38
N ARG A 310 -14.78 25.68 -13.70
CA ARG A 310 -14.24 25.91 -15.06
C ARG A 310 -14.83 24.92 -16.06
N LEU A 311 -14.80 23.62 -15.74
CA LEU A 311 -15.33 22.57 -16.61
C LEU A 311 -16.82 22.78 -16.90
N ALA A 312 -17.64 22.98 -15.87
CA ALA A 312 -19.07 23.21 -16.01
C ALA A 312 -19.37 24.45 -16.89
N ARG A 313 -18.57 25.53 -16.73
CA ARG A 313 -18.69 26.72 -17.59
C ARG A 313 -18.28 26.45 -19.02
N ARG A 314 -17.18 25.72 -19.25
CA ARG A 314 -16.67 25.39 -20.58
C ARG A 314 -17.66 24.53 -21.37
N ILE A 315 -18.35 23.59 -20.72
CA ILE A 315 -19.39 22.77 -21.37
C ILE A 315 -20.55 23.61 -21.93
N MET A 316 -20.80 24.81 -21.41
CA MET A 316 -21.82 25.71 -21.99
C MET A 316 -21.44 26.22 -23.39
N HIS A 317 -20.16 26.18 -23.76
CA HIS A 317 -19.69 26.61 -25.08
C HIS A 317 -19.77 25.48 -26.11
N GLU A 318 -20.46 25.75 -27.23
CA GLU A 318 -20.71 24.76 -28.29
C GLU A 318 -19.43 24.26 -28.96
N GLU A 319 -18.46 25.15 -29.22
CA GLU A 319 -17.17 24.78 -29.81
C GLU A 319 -16.44 23.72 -28.98
N PHE A 320 -16.43 23.88 -27.66
CA PHE A 320 -15.78 22.95 -26.75
C PHE A 320 -16.51 21.60 -26.70
N ARG A 321 -17.85 21.60 -26.66
CA ARG A 321 -18.65 20.36 -26.74
C ARG A 321 -18.38 19.60 -28.04
N ASN A 322 -18.37 20.30 -29.17
CA ASN A 322 -18.12 19.71 -30.47
C ASN A 322 -16.70 19.14 -30.56
N ALA A 323 -15.71 19.82 -29.98
CA ALA A 323 -14.33 19.32 -29.92
C ALA A 323 -14.23 18.01 -29.11
N LEU A 324 -14.90 17.92 -27.96
CA LEU A 324 -14.94 16.71 -27.13
C LEU A 324 -15.64 15.54 -27.83
N VAL A 325 -16.82 15.79 -28.41
CA VAL A 325 -17.62 14.74 -29.07
C VAL A 325 -16.89 14.17 -30.29
N ASN A 326 -16.23 15.02 -31.08
CA ASN A 326 -15.54 14.63 -32.30
C ASN A 326 -14.10 14.14 -32.08
N ALA A 327 -13.60 14.13 -30.84
CA ALA A 327 -12.28 13.61 -30.55
C ALA A 327 -12.17 12.12 -30.91
N ALA A 328 -11.11 11.77 -31.64
CA ALA A 328 -10.91 10.43 -32.20
C ALA A 328 -10.19 9.46 -31.23
N SER A 329 -9.54 9.97 -30.18
CA SER A 329 -8.77 9.16 -29.23
C SER A 329 -8.88 9.68 -27.79
N ALA A 330 -8.57 8.80 -26.84
CA ALA A 330 -8.50 9.13 -25.42
C ALA A 330 -7.44 10.23 -25.17
N ASP A 331 -6.29 10.17 -25.84
CA ASP A 331 -5.24 11.20 -25.75
C ASP A 331 -5.69 12.57 -26.25
N ALA A 332 -6.52 12.62 -27.31
CA ALA A 332 -7.06 13.87 -27.82
C ALA A 332 -8.01 14.53 -26.82
N ILE A 333 -8.88 13.75 -26.17
CA ILE A 333 -9.74 14.24 -25.08
C ILE A 333 -8.88 14.69 -23.90
N ALA A 334 -7.89 13.87 -23.49
CA ALA A 334 -7.02 14.20 -22.37
C ALA A 334 -6.30 15.54 -22.59
N SER A 335 -5.70 15.72 -23.76
CA SER A 335 -4.99 16.95 -24.14
C SER A 335 -5.92 18.16 -24.18
N LEU A 336 -7.12 18.01 -24.73
CA LEU A 336 -8.12 19.08 -24.78
C LEU A 336 -8.54 19.50 -23.37
N LEU A 337 -8.83 18.54 -22.49
CA LEU A 337 -9.20 18.82 -21.09
C LEU A 337 -8.05 19.45 -20.31
N GLN A 338 -6.81 18.98 -20.48
CA GLN A 338 -5.64 19.58 -19.85
C GLN A 338 -5.45 21.04 -20.28
N HIS A 339 -5.55 21.31 -21.58
CA HIS A 339 -5.42 22.66 -22.12
C HIS A 339 -6.51 23.61 -21.61
N GLU A 340 -7.78 23.20 -21.69
CA GLU A 340 -8.93 24.06 -21.35
C GLU A 340 -9.10 24.31 -19.85
N LEU A 341 -8.60 23.39 -19.02
CA LEU A 341 -8.65 23.50 -17.56
C LEU A 341 -7.37 24.12 -16.95
N GLU A 342 -6.35 24.39 -17.77
CA GLU A 342 -5.02 24.87 -17.37
C GLU A 342 -4.34 23.92 -16.35
N LEU A 343 -4.34 22.62 -16.66
CA LEU A 343 -3.82 21.56 -15.79
C LEU A 343 -2.41 21.13 -16.13
#